data_AF-A0A1V0AAB5-F1
#
_entry.id   AF-A0A1V0AAB5-F1
#
_cell.length_a   1.000
_cell.length_b   1.000
_cell.length_c   1.000
_cell.angle_alpha   90.00
_cell.angle_beta   90.00
_cell.angle_gamma   90.00
#
_symmetry.space_group_name_H-M   'P 1'
#
loop_
_entity.id
_entity.type
_entity.pdbx_description
1 polymer ?
#
loop_
_entity_poly.entity_id
_entity_poly.type
_entity_poly.pdbx_seq_one_letter_code
_entity_poly.pdbx_strand_id
1 'polypeptide(L)'
;MRAGRRWYRGDCHVHSLRSQGADQTPAQLVAAARAAGLDFIAVTEHNTAAAYDEWRALAGDDLLVIPGQEVVTGTGHWLALGLAPGQEVEWRYGVRDDAVHRHLDEVRRSGGLCVAAHPYAPYPSGTFMYPYEGFDAVEVWNGQWTSDLPWNADNEAALAEWGRTLAHDVHRGSWRPAIGNSDAHLEGQLGTPHTVALADEPSTPALLTALRTGRTWIAAATTIDLTFEAHTAVSSTPAGIGERLETGGEPVVVQLEVHGVPSGTVTFHTERGTTHRAPLPADGGPGVVEWRTSAAESPFVRAEIRHPTGHMAALTNPILLR
;
A
#
# COMPACT_ATOMS: atom_id res chain seq x y z
N MET A 1 -5.36 15.96 14.58
CA MET A 1 -4.73 15.80 13.25
C MET A 1 -5.19 16.94 12.35
N ARG A 2 -4.38 17.42 11.39
CA ARG A 2 -4.88 18.46 10.46
C ARG A 2 -5.97 17.88 9.58
N ALA A 3 -7.06 18.60 9.32
CA ALA A 3 -8.12 18.18 8.40
C ALA A 3 -7.92 18.82 7.01
N GLY A 4 -8.48 18.21 5.97
CA GLY A 4 -8.46 18.72 4.60
C GLY A 4 -7.70 17.82 3.61
N ARG A 5 -7.94 18.05 2.31
CA ARG A 5 -7.42 17.20 1.25
C ARG A 5 -5.89 17.20 1.21
N ARG A 6 -5.27 16.05 1.50
CA ARG A 6 -3.81 15.84 1.39
C ARG A 6 -3.46 14.36 1.40
N TRP A 7 -2.17 14.10 1.23
CA TRP A 7 -1.55 12.81 1.48
C TRP A 7 -1.40 12.58 2.99
N TYR A 8 -1.94 11.46 3.47
CA TYR A 8 -1.84 10.98 4.85
C TYR A 8 -0.95 9.73 4.87
N ARG A 9 0.01 9.68 5.79
CA ARG A 9 0.95 8.55 5.90
C ARG A 9 0.45 7.56 6.93
N GLY A 10 0.46 6.27 6.63
CA GLY A 10 0.05 5.28 7.61
C GLY A 10 0.43 3.86 7.30
N ASP A 11 0.37 3.07 8.38
CA ASP A 11 0.80 1.69 8.39
C ASP A 11 -0.40 0.79 8.68
N CYS A 12 -0.81 -0.01 7.70
CA CYS A 12 -2.01 -0.83 7.79
C CYS A 12 -1.75 -2.23 8.37
N HIS A 13 -0.52 -2.56 8.75
CA HIS A 13 -0.15 -3.89 9.19
C HIS A 13 0.74 -3.80 10.43
N VAL A 14 0.12 -3.86 11.62
CA VAL A 14 0.78 -3.62 12.90
C VAL A 14 0.28 -4.58 13.96
N HIS A 15 1.24 -5.17 14.70
CA HIS A 15 1.00 -6.13 15.77
C HIS A 15 1.58 -5.63 17.09
N SER A 16 0.87 -5.89 18.19
CA SER A 16 1.37 -5.64 19.55
C SER A 16 1.57 -6.95 20.30
N LEU A 17 1.90 -6.87 21.60
CA LEU A 17 1.93 -8.00 22.54
C LEU A 17 0.63 -8.85 22.56
N ARG A 18 -0.44 -8.43 21.88
CA ARG A 18 -1.65 -9.23 21.67
C ARG A 18 -1.50 -10.27 20.57
N SER A 19 -0.45 -10.19 19.75
CA SER A 19 -0.09 -11.11 18.68
C SER A 19 1.18 -11.89 18.99
N GLN A 20 1.25 -13.12 18.49
CA GLN A 20 2.43 -13.97 18.66
C GLN A 20 3.64 -13.36 17.95
N GLY A 21 4.77 -13.25 18.67
CA GLY A 21 6.05 -12.82 18.10
C GLY A 21 6.33 -11.32 18.20
N ALA A 22 5.33 -10.52 18.59
CA ALA A 22 5.50 -9.08 18.80
C ALA A 22 6.00 -8.76 20.23
N ASP A 23 6.77 -7.68 20.39
CA ASP A 23 7.42 -7.29 21.64
C ASP A 23 6.99 -5.92 22.20
N GLN A 24 6.14 -5.19 21.48
CA GLN A 24 5.71 -3.84 21.86
C GLN A 24 4.27 -3.79 22.35
N THR A 25 4.02 -3.02 23.41
CA THR A 25 2.67 -2.69 23.88
C THR A 25 1.94 -1.75 22.90
N PRO A 26 0.59 -1.72 22.90
CA PRO A 26 -0.17 -0.71 22.16
C PRO A 26 0.29 0.73 22.45
N ALA A 27 0.63 1.05 23.70
CA ALA A 27 1.12 2.37 24.08
C ALA A 27 2.48 2.72 23.44
N GLN A 28 3.40 1.75 23.38
CA GLN A 28 4.69 1.94 22.70
C GLN A 28 4.51 2.12 21.20
N LEU A 29 3.63 1.34 20.56
CA LEU A 29 3.38 1.45 19.12
C LEU A 29 2.69 2.76 18.74
N VAL A 30 1.72 3.23 19.54
CA VAL A 30 1.11 4.55 19.35
C VAL A 30 2.15 5.67 19.50
N ALA A 31 3.07 5.57 20.48
CA ALA A 31 4.16 6.54 20.62
C ALA A 31 5.14 6.47 19.43
N ALA A 32 5.48 5.27 18.97
CA ALA A 32 6.33 5.04 17.81
C ALA A 32 5.70 5.59 16.51
N ALA A 33 4.39 5.41 16.31
CA ALA A 33 3.67 5.94 15.15
C ALA A 33 3.79 7.47 15.08
N ARG A 34 3.61 8.15 16.21
CA ARG A 34 3.80 9.60 16.32
C ARG A 34 5.24 10.02 16.04
N ALA A 35 6.21 9.29 16.61
CA ALA A 35 7.62 9.57 16.40
C ALA A 35 8.06 9.37 14.94
N ALA A 36 7.45 8.40 14.25
CA ALA A 36 7.67 8.15 12.82
C ALA A 36 6.98 9.19 11.93
N GLY A 37 6.04 9.98 12.46
CA GLY A 37 5.28 10.96 11.70
C GLY A 37 4.12 10.36 10.89
N LEU A 38 3.54 9.25 11.35
CA LEU A 38 2.37 8.64 10.74
C LEU A 38 1.09 9.41 11.15
N ASP A 39 0.21 9.63 10.20
CA ASP A 39 -1.14 10.13 10.41
C ASP A 39 -2.09 9.00 10.87
N PHE A 40 -1.90 7.77 10.39
CA PHE A 40 -2.78 6.67 10.79
C PHE A 40 -2.04 5.34 10.92
N ILE A 41 -2.65 4.43 11.67
CA ILE A 41 -2.26 3.02 11.74
C ILE A 41 -3.51 2.13 11.72
N ALA A 42 -3.38 0.89 11.27
CA ALA A 42 -4.40 -0.14 11.51
C ALA A 42 -3.89 -1.15 12.54
N VAL A 43 -4.77 -1.55 13.45
CA VAL A 43 -4.48 -2.61 14.42
C VAL A 43 -4.91 -3.91 13.80
N THR A 44 -3.97 -4.78 13.49
CA THR A 44 -4.23 -6.01 12.71
C THR A 44 -3.72 -7.23 13.45
N GLU A 45 -4.02 -7.33 14.75
CA GLU A 45 -3.58 -8.46 15.55
C GLU A 45 -3.97 -9.80 14.92
N HIS A 46 -3.13 -10.81 15.11
CA HIS A 46 -3.35 -12.16 14.59
C HIS A 46 -4.69 -12.74 15.09
N ASN A 47 -5.64 -12.89 14.18
CA ASN A 47 -6.91 -13.59 14.38
C ASN A 47 -7.82 -13.01 15.50
N THR A 48 -7.65 -11.74 15.84
CA THR A 48 -8.58 -11.03 16.75
C THR A 48 -8.64 -9.54 16.44
N ALA A 49 -9.82 -8.94 16.64
CA ALA A 49 -10.02 -7.49 16.58
C ALA A 49 -10.18 -6.87 17.99
N ALA A 50 -10.09 -7.68 19.06
CA ALA A 50 -10.44 -7.28 20.42
C ALA A 50 -9.55 -6.18 21.02
N ALA A 51 -8.36 -5.97 20.47
CA ALA A 51 -7.43 -4.96 20.96
C ALA A 51 -7.84 -3.52 20.58
N TYR A 52 -8.74 -3.33 19.61
CA TYR A 52 -9.02 -2.01 19.02
C TYR A 52 -9.36 -0.92 20.05
N ASP A 53 -10.19 -1.22 21.05
CA ASP A 53 -10.62 -0.22 22.03
C ASP A 53 -9.46 0.32 22.89
N GLU A 54 -8.47 -0.52 23.20
CA GLU A 54 -7.25 -0.14 23.91
C GLU A 54 -6.43 0.86 23.08
N TRP A 55 -6.19 0.53 21.81
CA TRP A 55 -5.45 1.37 20.88
C TRP A 55 -6.15 2.71 20.63
N ARG A 56 -7.47 2.67 20.41
CA ARG A 56 -8.29 3.87 20.21
C ARG A 56 -8.22 4.82 21.41
N ALA A 57 -8.22 4.29 22.63
CA ALA A 57 -8.11 5.11 23.84
C ALA A 57 -6.74 5.80 23.98
N LEU A 58 -5.67 5.21 23.41
CA LEU A 58 -4.30 5.73 23.46
C LEU A 58 -3.99 6.72 22.31
N ALA A 59 -4.69 6.60 21.19
CA ALA A 59 -4.44 7.33 19.96
C ALA A 59 -4.67 8.86 20.06
N GLY A 60 -5.54 9.29 20.96
CA GLY A 60 -5.91 10.70 21.08
C GLY A 60 -6.50 11.28 19.78
N ASP A 61 -6.36 12.59 19.58
CA ASP A 61 -6.89 13.30 18.41
C ASP A 61 -5.86 13.45 17.28
N ASP A 62 -4.60 13.06 17.50
CA ASP A 62 -3.47 13.31 16.62
C ASP A 62 -3.03 12.11 15.77
N LEU A 63 -3.49 10.90 16.10
CA LEU A 63 -3.28 9.67 15.34
C LEU A 63 -4.63 8.97 15.11
N LEU A 64 -4.92 8.55 13.88
CA LEU A 64 -6.11 7.76 13.59
C LEU A 64 -5.77 6.27 13.72
N VAL A 65 -6.59 5.54 14.47
CA VAL A 65 -6.50 4.07 14.55
C VAL A 65 -7.65 3.45 13.78
N ILE A 66 -7.32 2.66 12.76
CA ILE A 66 -8.26 1.87 11.97
C ILE A 66 -8.44 0.51 12.65
N PRO A 67 -9.68 0.08 12.96
CA PRO A 67 -9.94 -1.27 13.45
C PRO A 67 -9.63 -2.28 12.35
N GLY A 68 -8.91 -3.34 12.68
CA GLY A 68 -8.67 -4.43 11.76
C GLY A 68 -8.32 -5.74 12.45
N GLN A 69 -7.97 -6.72 11.63
CA GLN A 69 -7.51 -8.04 12.02
C GLN A 69 -6.63 -8.58 10.89
N GLU A 70 -5.47 -9.14 11.20
CA GLU A 70 -4.81 -10.03 10.26
C GLU A 70 -5.42 -11.42 10.42
N VAL A 71 -6.07 -11.88 9.36
CA VAL A 71 -6.68 -13.19 9.28
C VAL A 71 -5.61 -14.19 8.82
N VAL A 72 -4.98 -14.83 9.81
CA VAL A 72 -3.92 -15.82 9.62
C VAL A 72 -4.55 -17.18 9.41
N THR A 73 -4.60 -17.62 8.14
CA THR A 73 -5.10 -18.94 7.75
C THR A 73 -3.95 -19.92 7.50
N GLY A 74 -4.27 -21.20 7.31
CA GLY A 74 -3.26 -22.20 6.91
C GLY A 74 -2.73 -22.05 5.48
N THR A 75 -3.32 -21.17 4.66
CA THR A 75 -3.02 -21.04 3.22
C THR A 75 -2.86 -19.59 2.76
N GLY A 76 -2.45 -18.70 3.66
CA GLY A 76 -2.23 -17.29 3.38
C GLY A 76 -2.78 -16.39 4.49
N HIS A 77 -2.21 -15.20 4.62
CA HIS A 77 -2.67 -14.18 5.55
C HIS A 77 -3.28 -13.01 4.79
N TRP A 78 -4.29 -12.37 5.36
CA TRP A 78 -4.90 -11.20 4.75
C TRP A 78 -5.45 -10.24 5.80
N LEU A 79 -5.47 -8.95 5.47
CA LEU A 79 -5.94 -7.91 6.37
C LEU A 79 -7.42 -7.65 6.15
N ALA A 80 -8.20 -7.73 7.23
CA ALA A 80 -9.56 -7.22 7.27
C ALA A 80 -9.52 -5.85 7.94
N LEU A 81 -9.60 -4.77 7.16
CA LEU A 81 -9.50 -3.38 7.65
C LEU A 81 -10.88 -2.74 7.73
N GLY A 82 -11.09 -1.82 8.68
CA GLY A 82 -12.35 -1.12 8.86
C GLY A 82 -13.46 -1.97 9.46
N LEU A 83 -13.11 -2.90 10.35
CA LEU A 83 -14.08 -3.78 11.01
C LEU A 83 -15.06 -2.98 11.88
N ALA A 84 -16.33 -3.43 11.90
CA ALA A 84 -17.32 -2.87 12.81
C ALA A 84 -16.99 -3.23 14.27
N PRO A 85 -17.43 -2.43 15.27
CA PRO A 85 -17.22 -2.78 16.68
C PRO A 85 -17.74 -4.18 17.01
N GLY A 86 -16.87 -5.02 17.59
CA GLY A 86 -17.17 -6.41 17.94
C GLY A 86 -17.21 -7.40 16.76
N GLN A 87 -16.90 -6.96 15.54
CA GLN A 87 -16.74 -7.87 14.41
C GLN A 87 -15.38 -8.58 14.51
N GLU A 88 -15.41 -9.91 14.42
CA GLU A 88 -14.22 -10.75 14.25
C GLU A 88 -14.40 -11.60 13.01
N VAL A 89 -13.31 -11.86 12.30
CA VAL A 89 -13.35 -12.70 11.10
C VAL A 89 -12.88 -14.10 11.46
N GLU A 90 -13.69 -15.11 11.17
CA GLU A 90 -13.29 -16.51 11.29
C GLU A 90 -12.10 -16.80 10.37
N TRP A 91 -11.14 -17.60 10.83
CA TRP A 91 -9.86 -17.84 10.18
C TRP A 91 -9.54 -19.33 10.02
N ARG A 92 -10.30 -20.22 10.68
CA ARG A 92 -10.11 -21.68 10.67
C ARG A 92 -10.64 -22.31 9.40
N TYR A 93 -10.07 -21.89 8.29
CA TYR A 93 -10.30 -22.43 6.95
C TYR A 93 -8.99 -22.37 6.15
N GLY A 94 -8.98 -23.00 4.98
CA GLY A 94 -7.94 -22.86 3.99
C GLY A 94 -8.51 -22.87 2.57
N VAL A 95 -7.61 -22.87 1.60
CA VAL A 95 -7.95 -22.82 0.16
C VAL A 95 -8.88 -23.95 -0.31
N ARG A 96 -8.98 -25.05 0.44
CA ARG A 96 -9.84 -26.21 0.09
C ARG A 96 -11.28 -26.09 0.59
N ASP A 97 -11.57 -25.15 1.48
CA ASP A 97 -12.85 -25.06 2.17
C ASP A 97 -13.85 -24.13 1.45
N ASP A 98 -13.43 -23.47 0.36
CA ASP A 98 -14.25 -22.50 -0.41
C ASP A 98 -14.92 -21.42 0.47
N ALA A 99 -14.24 -21.05 1.56
CA ALA A 99 -14.79 -20.18 2.59
C ALA A 99 -14.33 -18.72 2.47
N VAL A 100 -13.20 -18.47 1.78
CA VAL A 100 -12.56 -17.14 1.76
C VAL A 100 -13.52 -16.07 1.26
N HIS A 101 -14.21 -16.29 0.13
CA HIS A 101 -15.11 -15.30 -0.46
C HIS A 101 -16.23 -14.85 0.49
N ARG A 102 -16.79 -15.79 1.27
CA ARG A 102 -17.81 -15.49 2.28
C ARG A 102 -17.29 -14.51 3.35
N HIS A 103 -16.04 -14.67 3.78
CA HIS A 103 -15.41 -13.81 4.78
C HIS A 103 -15.01 -12.44 4.21
N LEU A 104 -14.56 -12.40 2.95
CA LEU A 104 -14.32 -11.13 2.27
C LEU A 104 -15.61 -10.32 2.12
N ASP A 105 -16.72 -10.98 1.76
CA ASP A 105 -18.03 -10.34 1.64
C ASP A 105 -18.59 -9.88 2.99
N GLU A 106 -18.30 -10.60 4.07
CA GLU A 106 -18.63 -10.18 5.43
C GLU A 106 -17.93 -8.88 5.83
N VAL A 107 -16.63 -8.76 5.55
CA VAL A 107 -15.87 -7.52 5.80
C VAL A 107 -16.42 -6.37 4.97
N ARG A 108 -16.68 -6.60 3.68
CA ARG A 108 -17.23 -5.58 2.77
C ARG A 108 -18.62 -5.10 3.15
N ARG A 109 -19.49 -5.97 3.68
CA ARG A 109 -20.83 -5.58 4.16
C ARG A 109 -20.79 -4.56 5.30
N SER A 110 -19.71 -4.56 6.09
CA SER A 110 -19.45 -3.55 7.13
C SER A 110 -18.76 -2.29 6.59
N GLY A 111 -18.51 -2.20 5.28
CA GLY A 111 -17.73 -1.12 4.66
C GLY A 111 -16.21 -1.31 4.73
N GLY A 112 -15.75 -2.46 5.24
CA GLY A 112 -14.35 -2.80 5.39
C GLY A 112 -13.66 -3.15 4.07
N LEU A 113 -12.33 -3.30 4.14
CA LEU A 113 -11.44 -3.54 3.01
C LEU A 113 -10.60 -4.80 3.26
N CYS A 114 -10.42 -5.63 2.22
CA CYS A 114 -9.62 -6.85 2.30
C CYS A 114 -8.30 -6.72 1.52
N VAL A 115 -7.16 -6.92 2.19
CA VAL A 115 -5.82 -6.86 1.59
C VAL A 115 -5.18 -8.24 1.58
N ALA A 116 -4.67 -8.71 0.44
CA ALA A 116 -3.76 -9.86 0.41
C ALA A 116 -2.42 -9.45 1.07
N ALA A 117 -2.12 -10.01 2.25
CA ALA A 117 -0.93 -9.64 3.02
C ALA A 117 0.29 -10.43 2.53
N HIS A 118 1.46 -9.75 2.53
CA HIS A 118 2.80 -10.29 2.22
C HIS A 118 2.83 -11.61 1.41
N PRO A 119 2.39 -11.62 0.13
CA PRO A 119 2.03 -12.87 -0.54
C PRO A 119 3.13 -13.94 -0.70
N TYR A 120 4.39 -13.53 -0.51
CA TYR A 120 5.59 -14.35 -0.63
C TYR A 120 6.42 -14.33 0.65
N ALA A 121 5.79 -14.61 1.80
CA ALA A 121 6.51 -14.74 3.06
C ALA A 121 7.09 -16.17 3.23
N PRO A 122 8.38 -16.33 3.63
CA PRO A 122 9.11 -17.59 3.57
C PRO A 122 8.83 -18.55 4.76
N TYR A 123 7.57 -18.71 5.14
CA TYR A 123 7.13 -19.65 6.20
C TYR A 123 5.86 -20.42 5.78
N PRO A 124 5.47 -21.52 6.46
CA PRO A 124 4.48 -22.48 5.93
C PRO A 124 3.12 -21.92 5.51
N SER A 125 2.61 -20.87 6.18
CA SER A 125 1.37 -20.18 5.83
C SER A 125 1.57 -18.84 5.11
N GLY A 126 2.82 -18.46 4.83
CA GLY A 126 3.21 -17.16 4.26
C GLY A 126 3.14 -17.09 2.73
N THR A 127 3.05 -18.24 2.06
CA THR A 127 2.66 -18.26 0.65
C THR A 127 1.16 -18.06 0.55
N PHE A 128 0.75 -16.97 -0.08
CA PHE A 128 -0.67 -16.64 -0.26
C PHE A 128 -1.29 -17.46 -1.39
N MET A 129 -2.18 -18.39 -1.04
CA MET A 129 -2.73 -19.37 -2.00
C MET A 129 -4.09 -18.96 -2.59
N TYR A 130 -4.66 -17.84 -2.15
CA TYR A 130 -5.94 -17.35 -2.67
C TYR A 130 -5.71 -16.48 -3.91
N PRO A 131 -6.63 -16.46 -4.88
CA PRO A 131 -6.54 -15.55 -6.02
C PRO A 131 -6.69 -14.09 -5.55
N TYR A 132 -5.79 -13.20 -5.98
CA TYR A 132 -5.92 -11.76 -5.72
C TYR A 132 -7.24 -11.18 -6.23
N GLU A 133 -7.92 -11.86 -7.16
CA GLU A 133 -9.19 -11.38 -7.69
C GLU A 133 -10.25 -11.14 -6.63
N GLY A 134 -10.22 -11.95 -5.57
CA GLY A 134 -11.11 -11.82 -4.44
C GLY A 134 -10.82 -10.62 -3.53
N PHE A 135 -9.65 -9.98 -3.62
CA PHE A 135 -9.17 -8.96 -2.68
C PHE A 135 -9.27 -7.54 -3.24
N ASP A 136 -9.33 -6.55 -2.34
CA ASP A 136 -9.49 -5.14 -2.69
C ASP A 136 -8.13 -4.46 -2.94
N ALA A 137 -7.04 -4.94 -2.32
CA ALA A 137 -5.68 -4.47 -2.49
C ALA A 137 -4.66 -5.61 -2.24
N VAL A 138 -3.40 -5.38 -2.62
CA VAL A 138 -2.29 -6.32 -2.41
C VAL A 138 -1.16 -5.60 -1.68
N GLU A 139 -0.66 -6.20 -0.61
CA GLU A 139 0.56 -5.73 0.07
C GLU A 139 1.78 -6.17 -0.74
N VAL A 140 2.25 -5.26 -1.59
CA VAL A 140 3.37 -5.51 -2.51
C VAL A 140 4.72 -5.29 -1.83
N TRP A 141 4.73 -4.52 -0.74
CA TRP A 141 5.92 -4.24 0.04
C TRP A 141 5.62 -4.43 1.53
N ASN A 142 6.17 -5.49 2.10
CA ASN A 142 6.08 -5.83 3.52
C ASN A 142 7.47 -5.75 4.16
N GLY A 143 7.59 -5.01 5.26
CA GLY A 143 8.83 -4.85 6.02
C GLY A 143 9.99 -4.31 5.18
N GLN A 144 11.22 -4.75 5.47
CA GLN A 144 12.37 -4.30 4.69
C GLN A 144 12.26 -4.80 3.24
N TRP A 145 12.65 -3.96 2.27
CA TRP A 145 12.59 -4.34 0.84
C TRP A 145 13.29 -5.69 0.60
N THR A 146 14.47 -5.84 1.18
CA THR A 146 15.26 -7.06 1.27
C THR A 146 15.86 -7.15 2.67
N SER A 147 15.97 -8.37 3.20
CA SER A 147 16.58 -8.64 4.51
C SER A 147 17.10 -10.07 4.58
N ASP A 148 18.11 -10.30 5.42
CA ASP A 148 18.59 -11.64 5.76
C ASP A 148 17.72 -12.31 6.84
N LEU A 149 16.72 -11.60 7.37
CA LEU A 149 15.77 -12.16 8.33
C LEU A 149 14.97 -13.29 7.65
N PRO A 150 14.89 -14.48 8.27
CA PRO A 150 14.30 -15.67 7.63
C PRO A 150 12.78 -15.61 7.48
N TRP A 151 12.13 -14.53 7.90
CA TRP A 151 10.69 -14.28 7.77
C TRP A 151 10.36 -13.07 6.87
N ASN A 152 11.36 -12.35 6.35
CA ASN A 152 11.12 -11.20 5.47
C ASN A 152 10.47 -11.64 4.16
N ALA A 153 9.38 -10.98 3.75
CA ALA A 153 8.72 -11.29 2.50
C ALA A 153 9.61 -11.05 1.27
N ASP A 154 9.42 -11.83 0.22
CA ASP A 154 10.01 -11.57 -1.10
C ASP A 154 9.19 -10.49 -1.83
N ASN A 155 9.54 -9.23 -1.55
CA ASN A 155 8.87 -8.06 -2.12
C ASN A 155 9.06 -7.93 -3.64
N GLU A 156 10.16 -8.45 -4.21
CA GLU A 156 10.36 -8.46 -5.67
C GLU A 156 9.41 -9.46 -6.35
N ALA A 157 9.20 -10.64 -5.75
CA ALA A 157 8.22 -11.60 -6.23
C ALA A 157 6.79 -11.04 -6.16
N ALA A 158 6.43 -10.40 -5.04
CA ALA A 158 5.13 -9.75 -4.87
C ALA A 158 4.91 -8.64 -5.92
N LEU A 159 5.90 -7.76 -6.12
CA LEU A 159 5.84 -6.69 -7.13
C LEU A 159 5.71 -7.24 -8.55
N ALA A 160 6.45 -8.31 -8.87
CA ALA A 160 6.41 -8.91 -10.19
C ALA A 160 5.06 -9.56 -10.49
N GLU A 161 4.45 -10.25 -9.53
CA GLU A 161 3.11 -10.82 -9.70
C GLU A 161 2.02 -9.74 -9.76
N TRP A 162 2.08 -8.76 -8.86
CA TRP A 162 1.16 -7.62 -8.90
C TRP A 162 1.25 -6.87 -10.23
N GLY A 163 2.45 -6.63 -10.76
CA GLY A 163 2.64 -5.99 -12.06
C GLY A 163 2.03 -6.76 -13.22
N ARG A 164 2.13 -8.10 -13.22
CA ARG A 164 1.49 -8.97 -14.23
C ARG A 164 -0.03 -8.97 -14.13
N THR A 165 -0.57 -9.04 -12.91
CA THR A 165 -2.03 -9.00 -12.69
C THR A 165 -2.61 -7.63 -13.04
N LEU A 166 -1.93 -6.53 -12.68
CA LEU A 166 -2.29 -5.18 -13.12
C LEU A 166 -2.36 -5.08 -14.65
N ALA A 167 -1.32 -5.54 -15.36
CA ALA A 167 -1.27 -5.51 -16.82
C ALA A 167 -2.40 -6.32 -17.46
N HIS A 168 -2.82 -7.43 -16.84
CA HIS A 168 -3.93 -8.24 -17.32
C HIS A 168 -5.31 -7.60 -17.02
N ASP A 169 -5.53 -7.19 -15.78
CA ASP A 169 -6.86 -6.84 -15.27
C ASP A 169 -7.32 -5.47 -15.76
N VAL A 170 -6.39 -4.53 -15.98
CA VAL A 170 -6.73 -3.16 -16.41
C VAL A 170 -7.55 -3.15 -17.71
N HIS A 171 -7.26 -4.07 -18.63
CA HIS A 171 -8.00 -4.26 -19.89
C HIS A 171 -9.43 -4.79 -19.70
N ARG A 172 -9.71 -5.37 -18.53
CA ARG A 172 -11.02 -5.89 -18.12
C ARG A 172 -11.79 -4.86 -17.28
N GLY A 173 -11.23 -3.67 -17.07
CA GLY A 173 -11.83 -2.60 -16.30
C GLY A 173 -11.72 -2.77 -14.78
N SER A 174 -10.89 -3.70 -14.30
CA SER A 174 -10.62 -3.92 -12.88
C SER A 174 -9.11 -3.91 -12.61
N TRP A 175 -8.69 -3.61 -11.39
CA TRP A 175 -7.30 -3.78 -10.94
C TRP A 175 -7.28 -3.68 -9.41
N ARG A 176 -6.19 -4.13 -8.80
CA ARG A 176 -6.01 -4.10 -7.34
C ARG A 176 -4.88 -3.14 -6.99
N PRO A 177 -5.11 -2.13 -6.16
CA PRO A 177 -4.06 -1.26 -5.66
C PRO A 177 -2.96 -2.00 -4.92
N ALA A 178 -1.72 -1.56 -5.11
CA ALA A 178 -0.60 -1.89 -4.26
C ALA A 178 -0.63 -1.04 -3.00
N ILE A 179 -0.35 -1.67 -1.86
CA ILE A 179 -0.04 -1.01 -0.60
C ILE A 179 1.26 -1.58 -0.03
N GLY A 180 1.82 -0.93 0.98
CA GLY A 180 2.99 -1.42 1.68
C GLY A 180 3.02 -0.97 3.13
N ASN A 181 3.38 -1.89 4.02
CA ASN A 181 3.28 -1.75 5.47
C ASN A 181 4.43 -2.46 6.17
N SER A 182 4.63 -2.17 7.45
CA SER A 182 5.80 -2.69 8.17
C SER A 182 5.65 -4.14 8.61
N ASP A 183 4.41 -4.59 8.88
CA ASP A 183 4.14 -5.82 9.62
C ASP A 183 4.93 -5.84 10.94
N ALA A 184 4.84 -4.71 11.64
CA ALA A 184 5.61 -4.45 12.84
C ALA A 184 5.28 -5.46 13.93
N HIS A 185 6.31 -6.18 14.35
CA HIS A 185 6.34 -7.06 15.51
C HIS A 185 7.36 -6.58 16.55
N LEU A 186 8.50 -6.07 16.07
CA LEU A 186 9.65 -5.71 16.87
C LEU A 186 9.85 -4.19 16.91
N GLU A 187 10.45 -3.70 17.98
CA GLU A 187 10.87 -2.31 18.09
C GLU A 187 11.70 -1.86 16.87
N GLY A 188 11.31 -0.72 16.30
CA GLY A 188 12.00 -0.09 15.17
C GLY A 188 11.51 -0.50 13.78
N GLN A 189 10.53 -1.40 13.66
CA GLN A 189 9.96 -1.80 12.36
C GLN A 189 8.87 -0.85 11.84
N LEU A 190 8.05 -0.31 12.75
CA LEU A 190 6.85 0.45 12.42
C LEU A 190 7.11 1.57 11.40
N GLY A 191 6.27 1.64 10.37
CA GLY A 191 6.31 2.65 9.31
C GLY A 191 7.36 2.40 8.21
N THR A 192 8.03 1.25 8.21
CA THR A 192 9.01 0.86 7.19
C THR A 192 8.60 -0.42 6.45
N PRO A 193 7.98 -0.32 5.27
CA PRO A 193 7.46 0.91 4.64
C PRO A 193 6.13 1.34 5.27
N HIS A 194 5.57 2.41 4.75
CA HIS A 194 4.19 2.83 5.00
C HIS A 194 3.49 3.22 3.70
N THR A 195 2.17 3.20 3.75
CA THR A 195 1.31 3.63 2.66
C THR A 195 0.96 5.11 2.83
N VAL A 196 1.01 5.86 1.73
CA VAL A 196 0.68 7.28 1.67
C VAL A 196 -0.62 7.43 0.88
N ALA A 197 -1.70 7.84 1.53
CA ALA A 197 -3.05 7.83 0.99
C ALA A 197 -3.64 9.23 0.82
N LEU A 198 -4.20 9.52 -0.36
CA LEU A 198 -4.84 10.80 -0.66
C LEU A 198 -6.30 10.78 -0.23
N ALA A 199 -6.63 11.55 0.79
CA ALA A 199 -8.00 11.65 1.31
C ALA A 199 -8.39 13.12 1.54
N ASP A 200 -9.69 13.40 1.54
CA ASP A 200 -10.23 14.74 1.81
C ASP A 200 -10.23 15.07 3.32
N GLU A 201 -10.14 14.04 4.16
CA GLU A 201 -10.13 14.12 5.62
C GLU A 201 -9.45 12.87 6.24
N PRO A 202 -8.94 12.97 7.49
CA PRO A 202 -8.36 11.82 8.20
C PRO A 202 -9.44 10.97 8.89
N SER A 203 -10.33 10.36 8.11
CA SER A 203 -11.35 9.44 8.63
C SER A 203 -11.15 8.03 8.09
N THR A 204 -11.55 7.01 8.86
CA THR A 204 -11.45 5.61 8.42
C THR A 204 -12.13 5.40 7.06
N PRO A 205 -13.38 5.85 6.80
CA PRO A 205 -14.01 5.68 5.49
C PRO A 205 -13.24 6.36 4.35
N ALA A 206 -12.70 7.55 4.58
CA ALA A 206 -11.95 8.29 3.55
C ALA A 206 -10.64 7.59 3.20
N LEU A 207 -9.89 7.10 4.20
CA LEU A 207 -8.64 6.37 3.97
C LEU A 207 -8.87 4.99 3.34
N LEU A 208 -9.90 4.25 3.77
CA LEU A 208 -10.26 2.99 3.12
C LEU A 208 -10.69 3.20 1.66
N THR A 209 -11.36 4.32 1.35
CA THR A 209 -11.67 4.69 -0.03
C THR A 209 -10.41 4.99 -0.84
N ALA A 210 -9.46 5.74 -0.27
CA ALA A 210 -8.18 6.02 -0.92
C ALA A 210 -7.42 4.72 -1.25
N LEU A 211 -7.33 3.80 -0.27
CA LEU A 211 -6.73 2.46 -0.45
C LEU A 211 -7.45 1.67 -1.54
N ARG A 212 -8.79 1.59 -1.51
CA ARG A 212 -9.61 0.83 -2.48
C ARG A 212 -9.49 1.36 -3.91
N THR A 213 -9.37 2.66 -4.06
CA THR A 213 -9.26 3.33 -5.37
C THR A 213 -7.82 3.45 -5.85
N GLY A 214 -6.85 3.04 -5.03
CA GLY A 214 -5.43 3.13 -5.31
C GLY A 214 -4.91 4.55 -5.46
N ARG A 215 -5.59 5.51 -4.82
CA ARG A 215 -5.06 6.86 -4.60
C ARG A 215 -4.01 6.82 -3.49
N THR A 216 -3.04 5.94 -3.66
CA THR A 216 -2.01 5.62 -2.68
C THR A 216 -0.67 5.34 -3.37
N TRP A 217 0.40 5.64 -2.66
CA TRP A 217 1.75 5.20 -3.01
C TRP A 217 2.47 4.73 -1.74
N ILE A 218 3.65 4.15 -1.88
CA ILE A 218 4.38 3.51 -0.79
C ILE A 218 5.74 4.18 -0.65
N ALA A 219 6.18 4.42 0.59
CA ALA A 219 7.47 5.03 0.88
C ALA A 219 8.26 4.22 1.91
N ALA A 220 9.58 4.10 1.71
CA ALA A 220 10.49 3.53 2.71
C ALA A 220 10.66 4.42 3.95
N ALA A 221 10.47 5.74 3.81
CA ALA A 221 10.73 6.71 4.87
C ALA A 221 9.84 7.95 4.73
N THR A 222 9.51 8.60 5.85
CA THR A 222 8.66 9.80 5.86
C THR A 222 9.34 11.06 5.32
N THR A 223 10.66 11.00 5.13
CA THR A 223 11.46 12.04 4.46
C THR A 223 11.38 11.98 2.94
N ILE A 224 10.82 10.92 2.36
CA ILE A 224 10.62 10.78 0.91
C ILE A 224 9.26 11.35 0.56
N ASP A 225 9.23 12.24 -0.43
CA ASP A 225 8.00 12.83 -0.96
C ASP A 225 8.02 12.81 -2.49
N LEU A 226 6.83 12.71 -3.10
CA LEU A 226 6.70 12.73 -4.56
C LEU A 226 5.38 13.32 -5.03
N THR A 227 5.42 13.88 -6.24
CA THR A 227 4.23 14.14 -7.06
C THR A 227 4.35 13.34 -8.34
N PHE A 228 3.24 12.72 -8.76
CA PHE A 228 3.20 11.95 -10.00
C PHE A 228 1.91 12.27 -10.74
N GLU A 229 2.06 12.89 -11.91
CA GLU A 229 0.96 13.46 -12.67
C GLU A 229 1.10 13.13 -14.16
N ALA A 230 -0.04 13.00 -14.83
CA ALA A 230 -0.12 12.88 -16.27
C ALA A 230 -1.12 13.90 -16.82
N HIS A 231 -0.79 14.52 -17.95
CA HIS A 231 -1.66 15.47 -18.63
C HIS A 231 -1.53 15.37 -20.15
N THR A 232 -2.52 15.89 -20.86
CA THR A 232 -2.47 16.13 -22.30
C THR A 232 -2.46 17.62 -22.57
N ALA A 233 -2.19 18.02 -23.82
CA ALA A 233 -2.28 19.43 -24.22
C ALA A 233 -3.70 20.01 -24.11
N VAL A 234 -4.72 19.14 -24.06
CA VAL A 234 -6.14 19.53 -24.07
C VAL A 234 -6.84 19.33 -22.72
N SER A 235 -6.24 18.59 -21.79
CA SER A 235 -6.80 18.39 -20.45
C SER A 235 -6.67 19.66 -19.62
N SER A 236 -7.77 20.10 -18.98
CA SER A 236 -7.76 21.26 -18.08
C SER A 236 -7.10 20.99 -16.72
N THR A 237 -7.02 19.72 -16.32
CA THR A 237 -6.46 19.28 -15.04
C THR A 237 -5.65 18.00 -15.25
N PRO A 238 -4.45 17.88 -14.63
CA PRO A 238 -3.70 16.64 -14.64
C PRO A 238 -4.44 15.54 -13.86
N ALA A 239 -4.18 14.28 -14.20
CA ALA A 239 -4.57 13.12 -13.40
C ALA A 239 -3.38 12.68 -12.55
N GLY A 240 -3.64 12.36 -11.28
CA GLY A 240 -2.65 11.84 -10.34
C GLY A 240 -2.74 10.32 -10.11
N ILE A 241 -1.98 9.86 -9.12
CA ILE A 241 -1.92 8.45 -8.69
C ILE A 241 -3.32 7.89 -8.38
N GLY A 242 -3.67 6.76 -9.00
CA GLY A 242 -4.98 6.12 -8.85
C GLY A 242 -6.11 6.77 -9.65
N GLU A 243 -5.84 7.87 -10.35
CA GLU A 243 -6.82 8.56 -11.18
C GLU A 243 -6.77 8.12 -12.65
N ARG A 244 -7.75 8.58 -13.43
CA ARG A 244 -7.89 8.33 -14.86
C ARG A 244 -7.71 9.63 -15.63
N LEU A 245 -6.87 9.58 -16.67
CA LEU A 245 -6.74 10.64 -17.67
C LEU A 245 -7.49 10.23 -18.94
N GLU A 246 -8.53 10.97 -19.28
CA GLU A 246 -9.15 10.89 -20.61
C GLU A 246 -8.25 11.62 -21.61
N THR A 247 -7.53 10.86 -22.43
CA THR A 247 -6.50 11.37 -23.34
C THR A 247 -7.08 11.89 -24.65
N GLY A 248 -8.24 11.40 -25.07
CA GLY A 248 -8.82 11.72 -26.38
C GLY A 248 -7.95 11.32 -27.57
N GLY A 249 -6.98 10.41 -27.36
CA GLY A 249 -5.97 10.04 -28.37
C GLY A 249 -4.78 11.00 -28.48
N GLU A 250 -4.74 12.06 -27.65
CA GLU A 250 -3.63 13.02 -27.63
C GLU A 250 -2.39 12.43 -26.95
N PRO A 251 -1.18 12.94 -27.29
CA PRO A 251 0.03 12.62 -26.55
C PRO A 251 -0.10 12.97 -25.07
N VAL A 252 0.39 12.08 -24.22
CA VAL A 252 0.42 12.22 -22.76
C VAL A 252 1.83 12.61 -22.32
N VAL A 253 1.92 13.63 -21.49
CA VAL A 253 3.14 13.98 -20.75
C VAL A 253 2.97 13.48 -19.31
N VAL A 254 3.91 12.64 -18.89
CA VAL A 254 4.01 12.09 -17.54
C VAL A 254 5.14 12.80 -16.82
N GLN A 255 4.87 13.35 -15.64
CA GLN A 255 5.84 14.06 -14.83
C GLN A 255 5.88 13.45 -13.42
N LEU A 256 7.10 13.17 -12.95
CA LEU A 256 7.38 12.76 -11.59
C LEU A 256 8.36 13.76 -10.97
N GLU A 257 8.02 14.32 -9.81
CA GLU A 257 8.96 15.02 -8.95
C GLU A 257 9.21 14.19 -7.70
N VAL A 258 10.47 14.00 -7.31
CA VAL A 258 10.88 13.19 -6.16
C VAL A 258 11.83 13.97 -5.28
N HIS A 259 11.65 13.84 -3.96
CA HIS A 259 12.52 14.41 -2.93
C HIS A 259 13.03 13.32 -1.98
N GLY A 260 14.21 13.51 -1.40
CA GLY A 260 14.72 12.65 -0.31
C GLY A 260 15.34 11.33 -0.75
N VAL A 261 15.65 11.14 -2.04
CA VAL A 261 16.31 9.93 -2.57
C VAL A 261 17.62 10.29 -3.30
N PRO A 262 18.71 10.57 -2.57
CA PRO A 262 19.98 10.99 -3.16
C PRO A 262 20.56 9.90 -4.08
N SER A 263 20.99 10.31 -5.27
CA SER A 263 21.53 9.42 -6.32
C SER A 263 20.59 8.26 -6.70
N GLY A 264 19.29 8.39 -6.41
CA GLY A 264 18.30 7.37 -6.75
C GLY A 264 18.10 7.22 -8.25
N THR A 265 17.34 6.20 -8.63
CA THR A 265 16.91 5.98 -10.01
C THR A 265 15.39 5.94 -10.08
N VAL A 266 14.81 6.72 -10.98
CA VAL A 266 13.41 6.66 -11.36
C VAL A 266 13.26 5.72 -12.55
N THR A 267 12.23 4.88 -12.52
CA THR A 267 11.77 4.12 -13.68
C THR A 267 10.27 4.23 -13.85
N PHE A 268 9.83 4.43 -15.09
CA PHE A 268 8.41 4.33 -15.44
C PHE A 268 8.12 2.96 -16.03
N HIS A 269 6.99 2.39 -15.62
CA HIS A 269 6.54 1.06 -15.98
C HIS A 269 5.15 1.11 -16.58
N THR A 270 4.96 0.27 -17.59
CA THR A 270 3.70 0.06 -18.32
C THR A 270 3.38 -1.44 -18.32
N GLU A 271 2.36 -1.86 -19.06
CA GLU A 271 2.12 -3.28 -19.33
C GLU A 271 3.30 -3.99 -20.03
N ARG A 272 4.21 -3.23 -20.67
CA ARG A 272 5.41 -3.75 -21.35
C ARG A 272 6.64 -3.83 -20.44
N GLY A 273 6.48 -3.55 -19.14
CA GLY A 273 7.58 -3.40 -18.19
C GLY A 273 8.17 -1.98 -18.21
N THR A 274 9.48 -1.86 -17.96
CA THR A 274 10.17 -0.58 -17.87
C THR A 274 10.32 0.11 -19.22
N THR A 275 9.78 1.32 -19.36
CA THR A 275 9.79 2.11 -20.61
C THR A 275 10.69 3.35 -20.53
N HIS A 276 10.94 3.86 -19.32
CA HIS A 276 11.79 5.01 -19.10
C HIS A 276 12.63 4.84 -17.84
N ARG A 277 13.83 5.43 -17.84
CA ARG A 277 14.75 5.46 -16.71
C ARG A 277 15.49 6.79 -16.67
N ALA A 278 15.56 7.40 -15.50
CA ALA A 278 16.32 8.64 -15.26
C ALA A 278 16.98 8.63 -13.87
N PRO A 279 18.18 9.22 -13.72
CA PRO A 279 18.82 9.39 -12.41
C PRO A 279 18.22 10.58 -11.63
N LEU A 280 18.28 10.51 -10.31
CA LEU A 280 17.97 11.61 -9.40
C LEU A 280 19.25 12.37 -8.97
N PRO A 281 19.12 13.63 -8.52
CA PRO A 281 20.24 14.42 -8.01
C PRO A 281 21.00 13.73 -6.86
N ALA A 282 22.30 13.97 -6.79
CA ALA A 282 23.17 13.34 -5.80
C ALA A 282 22.94 13.84 -4.36
N ASP A 283 22.44 15.07 -4.21
CA ASP A 283 22.23 15.76 -2.94
C ASP A 283 20.86 15.46 -2.29
N GLY A 284 19.99 14.71 -2.96
CA GLY A 284 18.65 14.38 -2.48
C GLY A 284 17.64 15.53 -2.58
N GLY A 285 18.01 16.62 -3.28
CA GLY A 285 17.08 17.69 -3.66
C GLY A 285 16.03 17.23 -4.69
N PRO A 286 15.12 18.14 -5.11
CA PRO A 286 14.09 17.84 -6.09
C PRO A 286 14.68 17.30 -7.40
N GLY A 287 14.28 16.08 -7.76
CA GLY A 287 14.52 15.53 -9.09
C GLY A 287 13.22 15.48 -9.88
N VAL A 288 13.19 16.16 -11.03
CA VAL A 288 12.05 16.15 -11.95
C VAL A 288 12.36 15.27 -13.16
N VAL A 289 11.48 14.32 -13.45
CA VAL A 289 11.58 13.39 -14.58
C VAL A 289 10.32 13.53 -15.43
N GLU A 290 10.50 13.80 -16.72
CA GLU A 290 9.43 13.90 -17.71
C GLU A 290 9.56 12.79 -18.75
N TRP A 291 8.45 12.18 -19.12
CA TRP A 291 8.36 11.19 -20.19
C TRP A 291 7.08 11.38 -21.00
N ARG A 292 7.12 11.02 -22.29
CA ARG A 292 5.98 11.13 -23.20
C ARG A 292 5.51 9.75 -23.64
N THR A 293 4.20 9.56 -23.70
CA THR A 293 3.55 8.31 -24.14
C THR A 293 2.15 8.60 -24.71
N SER A 294 1.32 7.59 -24.91
CA SER A 294 -0.09 7.72 -25.28
C SER A 294 -0.92 6.54 -24.77
N ALA A 295 -2.24 6.69 -24.68
CA ALA A 295 -3.15 5.60 -24.33
C ALA A 295 -3.12 4.43 -25.35
N ALA A 296 -2.64 4.68 -26.59
CA ALA A 296 -2.45 3.64 -27.59
C ALA A 296 -1.21 2.75 -27.32
N GLU A 297 -0.24 3.23 -26.55
CA GLU A 297 0.97 2.47 -26.21
C GLU A 297 0.77 1.59 -24.97
N SER A 298 0.05 2.10 -23.97
CA SER A 298 -0.27 1.42 -22.71
C SER A 298 -1.50 2.06 -22.04
N PRO A 299 -2.37 1.28 -21.38
CA PRO A 299 -3.52 1.78 -20.63
C PRO A 299 -3.17 2.38 -19.25
N PHE A 300 -1.90 2.30 -18.83
CA PHE A 300 -1.44 2.91 -17.57
C PHE A 300 0.05 3.24 -17.59
N VAL A 301 0.45 4.07 -16.64
CA VAL A 301 1.85 4.30 -16.24
C VAL A 301 1.97 4.29 -14.71
N ARG A 302 3.01 3.65 -14.17
CA ARG A 302 3.39 3.69 -12.75
C ARG A 302 4.88 3.97 -12.60
N ALA A 303 5.32 4.38 -11.41
CA ALA A 303 6.70 4.72 -11.13
C ALA A 303 7.30 3.85 -10.03
N GLU A 304 8.57 3.48 -10.20
CA GLU A 304 9.42 2.90 -9.16
C GLU A 304 10.62 3.82 -8.96
N ILE A 305 10.94 4.08 -7.69
CA ILE A 305 12.09 4.86 -7.27
C ILE A 305 12.96 3.95 -6.41
N ARG A 306 14.22 3.78 -6.79
CA ARG A 306 15.16 2.90 -6.09
C ARG A 306 16.39 3.67 -5.62
N HIS A 307 16.90 3.30 -4.46
CA HIS A 307 18.20 3.74 -3.96
C HIS A 307 19.34 3.16 -4.82
N PRO A 308 20.58 3.71 -4.73
CA PRO A 308 21.75 3.13 -5.41
C PRO A 308 22.02 1.66 -5.08
N THR A 309 21.57 1.19 -3.91
CA THR A 309 21.65 -0.21 -3.50
C THR A 309 20.73 -1.14 -4.31
N GLY A 310 19.81 -0.57 -5.09
CA GLY A 310 18.75 -1.28 -5.78
C GLY A 310 17.48 -1.47 -4.94
N HIS A 311 17.50 -1.15 -3.65
CA HIS A 311 16.32 -1.27 -2.79
C HIS A 311 15.25 -0.23 -3.17
N MET A 312 13.99 -0.61 -3.05
CA MET A 312 12.87 0.32 -3.26
C MET A 312 12.93 1.46 -2.26
N ALA A 313 12.73 2.68 -2.75
CA ALA A 313 12.60 3.90 -1.96
C ALA A 313 11.14 4.37 -1.96
N ALA A 314 10.48 4.30 -3.12
CA ALA A 314 9.05 4.56 -3.26
C ALA A 314 8.46 3.84 -4.49
N LEU A 315 7.17 3.48 -4.40
CA LEU A 315 6.39 2.80 -5.44
C LEU A 315 5.02 3.46 -5.57
N THR A 316 4.60 3.83 -6.78
CA THR A 316 3.28 4.42 -7.02
C THR A 316 2.28 3.39 -7.55
N ASN A 317 1.01 3.54 -7.17
CA ASN A 317 -0.08 3.00 -7.97
C ASN A 317 -0.16 3.71 -9.33
N PRO A 318 -0.76 3.07 -10.35
CA PRO A 318 -0.80 3.62 -11.70
C PRO A 318 -1.66 4.88 -11.82
N ILE A 319 -1.30 5.71 -12.80
CA ILE A 319 -2.23 6.62 -13.47
C ILE A 319 -2.77 5.86 -14.68
N LEU A 320 -4.09 5.79 -14.82
CA LEU A 320 -4.74 5.10 -15.93
C LEU A 320 -4.93 6.07 -17.11
N LEU A 321 -4.66 5.60 -18.32
CA LEU A 321 -4.75 6.37 -19.57
C LEU A 321 -5.87 5.77 -20.43
N ARG A 322 -6.82 6.62 -20.87
CA ARG A 322 -8.00 6.19 -21.64
C ARG A 322 -8.19 7.01 -22.91
#